data_AF-A0A2H6GM68-F1
#
_entry.id   AF-A0A2H6GM68-F1
#
_cell.length_a   1.000
_cell.length_b   1.000
_cell.length_c   1.000
_cell.angle_alpha   90.00
_cell.angle_beta   90.00
_cell.angle_gamma   90.00
#
_symmetry.space_group_name_H-M   'P 1'
#
loop_
_entity.id
_entity.type
_entity.pdbx_description
1 polymer ?
#
loop_
_entity_poly.entity_id
_entity_poly.type
_entity_poly.pdbx_seq_one_letter_code
_entity_poly.pdbx_strand_id
1 'polypeptide(L)' 'MTTNNNFLVKVTDAKMPQVRKALQEAGIEVRSIILMHKEEIEDEAAPAEGGEGEKEI' A
#
# COMPACT_ATOMS: atom_id res chain seq x y z
N MET A 1 -19.22 -3.20 -20.34
CA MET A 1 -17.83 -2.72 -20.35
C MET A 1 -17.45 -2.46 -18.90
N THR A 2 -16.39 -3.08 -18.40
CA THR A 2 -15.93 -2.85 -17.02
C THR A 2 -15.18 -1.53 -16.97
N THR A 3 -15.71 -0.55 -16.24
CA THR A 3 -15.05 0.75 -16.07
C THR A 3 -14.02 0.64 -14.96
N ASN A 4 -12.75 0.82 -15.30
CA ASN A 4 -11.69 0.92 -14.30
C ASN A 4 -11.72 2.35 -13.74
N ASN A 5 -12.03 2.49 -12.47
CA ASN A 5 -12.03 3.79 -11.79
C ASN A 5 -10.79 3.88 -10.90
N ASN A 6 -10.07 4.98 -11.00
CA ASN A 6 -8.93 5.28 -10.12
C ASN A 6 -9.41 6.20 -9.00
N PHE A 7 -9.02 5.87 -7.77
CA PHE A 7 -9.35 6.65 -6.58
C PHE A 7 -8.08 7.06 -5.85
N LEU A 8 -8.10 8.26 -5.27
CA LEU A 8 -7.05 8.76 -4.39
C LEU A 8 -7.62 8.83 -2.97
N VAL A 9 -6.97 8.15 -2.03
CA VAL A 9 -7.38 8.11 -0.63
C VAL A 9 -6.25 8.69 0.21
N LYS A 10 -6.56 9.70 1.02
CA LYS A 10 -5.67 10.23 2.05
C LYS A 10 -6.03 9.55 3.37
N VAL A 11 -5.04 9.01 4.05
CA VAL A 11 -5.19 8.32 5.33
C VAL A 11 -4.22 8.90 6.34
N THR A 12 -4.64 8.98 7.59
CA THR A 12 -3.81 9.41 8.73
C THR A 12 -3.52 8.20 9.59
N ASP A 13 -2.28 8.05 10.06
CA ASP A 13 -1.85 6.98 10.99
C ASP A 13 -2.12 5.54 10.52
N ALA A 14 -2.28 5.32 9.21
CA ALA A 14 -2.58 4.00 8.65
C ALA A 14 -1.37 3.42 7.93
N LYS A 15 -1.01 2.17 8.28
CA LYS A 15 -0.02 1.40 7.51
C LYS A 15 -0.69 0.75 6.29
N MET A 16 0.05 0.59 5.20
CA MET A 16 -0.43 -0.06 3.96
C MET A 16 -1.19 -1.39 4.17
N PRO A 17 -0.76 -2.29 5.09
CA PRO A 17 -1.50 -3.52 5.37
C PRO A 17 -2.90 -3.27 5.94
N GLN A 18 -3.07 -2.26 6.79
CA GLN A 18 -4.37 -1.90 7.37
C GLN A 18 -5.31 -1.33 6.29
N VAL A 19 -4.78 -0.47 5.41
CA VAL A 19 -5.53 0.07 4.27
C VAL A 19 -6.01 -1.05 3.34
N ARG A 20 -5.13 -2.00 3.01
CA ARG A 20 -5.49 -3.18 2.20
C ARG A 20 -6.61 -4.00 2.84
N LYS A 21 -6.48 -4.28 4.14
CA LYS A 21 -7.47 -5.06 4.88
C LYS A 21 -8.83 -4.36 4.91
N ALA A 22 -8.85 -3.06 5.19
CA ALA A 22 -10.10 -2.28 5.24
C ALA A 22 -10.82 -2.25 3.88
N LEU A 23 -10.08 -2.08 2.77
CA LEU A 23 -10.66 -2.12 1.43
C LEU A 23 -11.26 -3.50 1.10
N GLN A 24 -10.57 -4.58 1.51
CA GLN A 24 -11.06 -5.94 1.33
C GLN A 24 -12.29 -6.24 2.20
N GLU A 25 -12.29 -5.83 3.47
CA GLU A 25 -13.43 -5.98 4.39
C GLU A 25 -14.66 -5.18 3.92
N ALA A 26 -14.45 -4.07 3.22
CA ALA A 26 -15.51 -3.29 2.57
C ALA A 26 -16.02 -3.93 1.27
N GLY A 27 -15.48 -5.07 0.83
CA GLY A 27 -15.87 -5.75 -0.41
C GLY A 27 -15.35 -5.06 -1.67
N ILE A 28 -14.35 -4.17 -1.55
CA ILE A 28 -13.74 -3.47 -2.68
C ILE A 28 -12.63 -4.36 -3.25
N GLU A 29 -12.82 -4.83 -4.48
CA GLU A 29 -11.79 -5.56 -5.21
C GLU A 29 -10.74 -4.58 -5.77
N VAL A 30 -9.56 -4.58 -5.17
CA VAL A 30 -8.49 -3.65 -5.54
C VAL A 30 -7.49 -4.33 -6.45
N ARG A 31 -7.37 -3.81 -7.68
CA ARG A 31 -6.44 -4.36 -8.68
C ARG A 31 -4.97 -3.97 -8.42
N SER A 32 -4.74 -2.75 -7.96
CA SER A 32 -3.41 -2.24 -7.62
C SER A 32 -3.52 -1.07 -6.66
N ILE A 33 -2.54 -0.93 -5.75
CA ILE A 33 -2.43 0.22 -4.84
C ILE A 33 -1.05 0.83 -5.01
N ILE A 34 -1.01 2.12 -5.31
CA ILE A 34 0.22 2.91 -5.46
C ILE A 34 0.26 3.93 -4.32
N LEU A 35 1.34 3.92 -3.55
CA LEU A 35 1.59 4.93 -2.52
C LEU A 35 2.16 6.19 -3.19
N MET A 36 1.35 7.25 -3.28
CA MET A 36 1.76 8.50 -3.95
C MET A 36 2.64 9.38 -3.08
N HIS A 37 2.34 9.46 -1.78
CA HIS A 37 3.09 10.29 -0.83
C HIS A 37 2.93 9.69 0.56
N LYS A 38 4.02 9.66 1.32
CA LYS A 38 4.00 9.32 2.75
C LYS A 38 4.74 10.44 3.45
N GLU A 39 4.05 11.13 4.34
CA GLU A 39 4.69 12.03 5.28
C GLU A 39 5.34 11.12 6.35
N GLU A 40 6.65 11.23 6.51
CA GLU A 40 7.36 10.55 7.59
C GLU A 40 6.97 11.20 8.92
N ILE A 41 6.04 10.56 9.61
CA ILE A 41 5.92 10.70 11.06
C ILE A 41 6.96 9.72 11.60
N GLU A 42 8.04 10.22 12.22
CA GLU A 42 9.08 9.41 12.86
C GLU A 42 8.48 8.57 13.98
N ASP A 43 7.97 7.39 13.64
CA ASP A 43 7.67 6.32 14.59
C ASP A 43 8.59 5.14 14.28
N GLU A 44 9.52 4.96 15.21
CA GLU A 44 10.63 4.03 15.21
C GLU A 44 10.21 2.56 14.98
N ALA A 45 11.12 1.79 14.37
CA ALA A 45 11.10 0.35 14.11
C ALA A 45 10.33 -0.17 12.89
N ALA A 46 11.01 -0.17 11.74
CA ALA A 46 10.82 -1.14 10.68
C ALA A 46 11.53 -2.46 11.03
N PRO A 47 10.90 -3.65 10.87
CA PRO A 47 11.64 -4.82 10.44
C PRO A 47 11.68 -4.79 8.91
N ALA A 48 12.89 -4.66 8.38
CA ALA A 48 13.20 -4.96 7.01
C ALA A 48 13.34 -6.49 6.85
N GLU A 49 12.42 -7.10 6.11
CA GLU A 49 12.60 -8.40 5.44
C GLU A 49 11.77 -8.29 4.14
N GLY A 50 12.23 -8.56 2.93
CA GLY A 50 13.46 -9.14 2.38
C GLY A 50 13.14 -9.51 0.92
N GLY A 51 14.17 -9.63 0.08
CA GLY A 51 14.08 -10.18 -1.28
C GLY A 51 14.10 -9.13 -2.40
N GLU A 52 14.86 -9.26 -3.48
CA GLU A 52 15.72 -10.35 -3.97
C GLU A 52 16.87 -9.70 -4.76
N GLY A 53 18.09 -10.16 -4.53
CA GLY A 53 19.24 -9.76 -5.33
C GLY A 53 19.21 -10.47 -6.68
N GLU A 54 18.98 -9.73 -7.76
CA GLU A 54 19.35 -10.15 -9.10
C GLU A 54 20.88 -10.13 -9.21
N LYS A 55 21.44 -11.29 -9.53
CA LYS A 55 22.87 -11.50 -9.78
C LYS A 55 23.09 -11.43 -11.29
N GLU A 56 23.67 -10.34 -11.77
CA GLU A 56 24.23 -10.28 -13.13
C GLU A 56 25.39 -9.26 -13.16
N ILE A 57 26.63 -9.74 -13.10
CA ILE A 57 27.74 -9.63 -14.08
C ILE A 57 29.06 -10.08 -13.47
#